data_AF-A0A662VJE7-F1
#
_entry.id   AF-A0A662VJE7-F1
#
_cell.length_a   1.000
_cell.length_b   1.000
_cell.length_c   1.000
_cell.angle_alpha   90.00
_cell.angle_beta   90.00
_cell.angle_gamma   90.00
#
_symmetry.space_group_name_H-M   'P 1'
#
loop_
_entity.id
_entity.type
_entity.pdbx_description
1 polymer ?
#
loop_
_entity_poly.entity_id
_entity_poly.type
_entity_poly.pdbx_seq_one_letter_code
_entity_poly.pdbx_strand_id
1 'polypeptide(L)'
;MFYDVRFVRTKSLTISLENGKIEKVKYDESSGKAFRVLKNGFWGFFSTSDDIDDREGIKKAEENAKGRGGSNICEVEVKDGKFVLKPKIDPADVSLEEKVQLMRDVEKTLRDDSIVSTKIVYIENVRELSYRDSFGVEVHYIVPRIGMMIQAVAKDKTLQFYSKRILKPAG
;
A
#
# COMPACT_ATOMS: atom_id res chain seq x y z
N MET A 1 30.18 2.92 -7.87
CA MET A 1 28.94 2.38 -8.46
C MET A 1 27.83 2.67 -7.49
N PHE A 2 26.74 3.28 -7.93
CA PHE A 2 25.61 3.54 -7.03
C PHE A 2 24.69 2.31 -6.98
N TYR A 3 24.14 2.02 -5.81
CA TYR A 3 23.04 1.08 -5.65
C TYR A 3 22.06 1.54 -4.58
N ASP A 4 20.80 1.13 -4.70
CA ASP A 4 19.83 1.21 -3.61
C ASP A 4 19.09 -0.11 -3.40
N VAL A 5 18.74 -0.35 -2.14
CA VAL A 5 17.97 -1.51 -1.69
C VAL A 5 16.73 -1.01 -0.98
N ARG A 6 15.58 -1.54 -1.38
CA ARG A 6 14.27 -1.23 -0.82
C ARG A 6 13.63 -2.50 -0.32
N PHE A 7 13.33 -2.56 0.96
CA PHE A 7 12.45 -3.57 1.52
C PHE A 7 11.07 -2.96 1.73
N VAL A 8 10.04 -3.60 1.21
CA VAL A 8 8.65 -3.22 1.44
C VAL A 8 7.96 -4.38 2.15
N ARG A 9 7.25 -4.10 3.24
CA ARG A 9 6.28 -5.01 3.84
C ARG A 9 4.92 -4.32 3.88
N THR A 10 3.89 -5.04 3.50
CA THR A 10 2.52 -4.54 3.47
C THR A 10 1.61 -5.55 4.16
N LYS A 11 0.88 -5.09 5.18
CA LYS A 11 -0.24 -5.81 5.78
C LYS A 11 -1.53 -5.13 5.37
N SER A 12 -2.51 -5.90 4.90
CA SER A 12 -3.78 -5.36 4.46
C SER A 12 -4.95 -6.16 5.01
N LEU A 13 -5.98 -5.45 5.45
CA LEU A 13 -7.31 -6.00 5.73
C LEU A 13 -8.29 -5.40 4.73
N THR A 14 -9.13 -6.23 4.13
CA THR A 14 -10.23 -5.79 3.28
C THR A 14 -11.50 -6.50 3.69
N ILE A 15 -12.54 -5.73 3.98
CA ILE A 15 -13.87 -6.25 4.31
C ILE A 15 -14.84 -5.72 3.27
N SER A 16 -15.64 -6.60 2.65
CA SER A 16 -16.68 -6.24 1.70
C SER A 16 -18.04 -6.57 2.30
N LEU A 17 -18.88 -5.55 2.43
CA LEU A 17 -20.29 -5.65 2.79
C LEU A 17 -21.12 -5.32 1.54
N GLU A 18 -22.05 -6.18 1.18
CA GLU A 18 -22.95 -5.98 0.04
C GLU A 18 -24.37 -6.30 0.49
N ASN A 19 -25.29 -5.35 0.33
CA ASN A 19 -26.71 -5.50 0.69
C ASN A 19 -26.93 -6.08 2.11
N GLY A 20 -26.18 -5.57 3.09
CA GLY A 20 -26.23 -6.00 4.48
C GLY A 20 -25.56 -7.33 4.79
N LYS A 21 -24.92 -7.99 3.81
CA LYS A 21 -24.22 -9.27 3.98
C LYS A 21 -22.72 -9.09 3.81
N ILE A 22 -21.95 -9.78 4.65
CA ILE A 22 -20.50 -9.79 4.52
C ILE A 22 -20.17 -10.77 3.39
N GLU A 23 -19.63 -10.26 2.30
CA GLU A 23 -19.25 -11.06 1.14
C GLU A 23 -17.83 -11.61 1.29
N LYS A 24 -16.93 -10.80 1.87
CA LYS A 24 -15.51 -11.15 1.94
C LYS A 24 -14.83 -10.46 3.10
N VAL A 25 -14.03 -11.22 3.85
CA VAL A 25 -12.98 -10.72 4.73
C VAL A 25 -11.67 -11.28 4.20
N LYS A 26 -10.73 -10.41 3.83
CA LYS A 26 -9.41 -10.80 3.34
C LYS A 26 -8.35 -10.13 4.18
N TYR A 27 -7.53 -10.93 4.83
CA TYR A 27 -6.23 -10.52 5.33
C TYR A 27 -5.16 -10.92 4.31
N ASP A 28 -4.22 -10.02 4.05
CA ASP A 28 -3.12 -10.23 3.12
C ASP A 28 -1.85 -9.64 3.71
N GLU A 29 -0.76 -10.40 3.60
CA GLU A 29 0.56 -9.94 3.99
C GLU A 29 1.54 -10.26 2.87
N SER A 30 2.29 -9.25 2.46
CA SER A 30 3.32 -9.36 1.43
C SER A 30 4.57 -8.61 1.83
N SER A 31 5.71 -9.13 1.38
CA SER A 31 6.99 -8.45 1.50
C SER A 31 7.85 -8.70 0.28
N GLY A 32 8.81 -7.82 0.04
CA GLY A 32 9.82 -8.04 -0.99
C GLY A 32 10.95 -7.04 -0.92
N LYS A 33 12.07 -7.41 -1.54
CA LYS A 33 13.23 -6.56 -1.74
C LYS A 33 13.32 -6.15 -3.20
N ALA A 34 13.70 -4.91 -3.44
CA ALA A 34 14.01 -4.37 -4.76
C ALA A 34 15.41 -3.75 -4.71
N PHE A 35 16.17 -4.03 -5.75
CA PHE A 35 17.58 -3.66 -5.89
C PHE A 35 17.73 -2.88 -7.18
N ARG A 36 18.38 -1.72 -7.11
CA ARG A 36 18.77 -0.94 -8.28
C ARG A 36 20.26 -0.71 -8.25
N VAL A 37 20.89 -0.79 -9.42
CA VAL A 37 22.32 -0.51 -9.60
C VAL A 37 22.48 0.43 -10.78
N LEU A 38 23.27 1.48 -10.61
CA LEU A 38 23.69 2.36 -11.69
C LEU A 38 25.15 2.07 -12.05
N LYS A 39 25.35 1.45 -13.22
CA LYS A 39 26.67 1.08 -13.75
C LYS A 39 26.80 1.64 -15.16
N ASN A 40 27.91 2.34 -15.45
CA ASN A 40 28.17 2.95 -16.75
C ASN A 40 27.03 3.85 -17.26
N GLY A 41 26.38 4.57 -16.35
CA GLY A 41 25.24 5.44 -16.64
C GLY A 41 23.96 4.71 -17.07
N PHE A 42 23.89 3.39 -16.86
CA PHE A 42 22.74 2.53 -17.17
C PHE A 42 22.21 1.83 -15.91
N TRP A 43 20.88 1.74 -15.79
CA TRP A 43 20.22 1.14 -14.64
C TRP A 43 20.01 -0.36 -14.82
N GLY A 44 20.42 -1.13 -13.82
CA GLY A 44 20.01 -2.50 -13.62
C GLY A 44 19.01 -2.61 -12.47
N PHE A 45 18.09 -3.55 -12.57
CA PHE A 45 17.03 -3.77 -11.59
C PHE A 45 16.85 -5.26 -11.32
N PHE A 46 16.60 -5.60 -10.06
CA PHE A 46 16.18 -6.92 -9.64
C PHE A 46 15.22 -6.78 -8.47
N SER A 47 14.20 -7.63 -8.39
CA SER A 47 13.27 -7.66 -7.26
C SER A 47 12.82 -9.08 -6.96
N THR A 48 12.58 -9.38 -5.70
CA THR A 48 12.10 -10.69 -5.26
C THR A 48 11.22 -10.56 -4.01
N SER A 49 10.31 -11.50 -3.82
CA SER A 49 9.60 -11.74 -2.55
C SER A 49 10.40 -12.61 -1.58
N ASP A 50 11.42 -13.30 -2.08
CA ASP A 50 12.28 -14.18 -1.28
C ASP A 50 13.20 -13.35 -0.37
N ASP A 51 13.51 -13.90 0.79
CA ASP A 51 14.53 -13.32 1.64
C ASP A 51 15.91 -13.70 1.13
N ILE A 52 16.50 -12.80 0.34
CA ILE A 52 17.87 -12.94 -0.16
C ILE A 52 18.80 -11.93 0.52
N ASP A 53 20.09 -12.28 0.56
CA ASP A 53 21.14 -11.35 0.97
C ASP A 53 21.23 -10.17 0.00
N ASP A 54 21.56 -8.99 0.53
CA ASP A 54 21.59 -7.78 -0.28
C ASP A 54 22.70 -7.81 -1.34
N ARG A 55 23.85 -8.44 -1.04
CA ARG A 55 24.95 -8.55 -2.00
C ARG A 55 24.52 -9.40 -3.20
N GLU A 56 23.75 -10.46 -2.96
CA GLU A 56 23.20 -11.28 -4.03
C GLU A 56 22.22 -10.49 -4.90
N GLY A 57 21.29 -9.76 -4.29
CA GLY A 57 20.31 -8.93 -5.00
C GLY A 57 20.95 -7.81 -5.80
N ILE A 58 21.95 -7.13 -5.22
CA ILE A 58 22.75 -6.10 -5.89
C ILE A 58 23.49 -6.71 -7.08
N LYS A 59 24.14 -7.87 -6.93
CA LYS A 59 24.84 -8.54 -8.02
C LYS A 59 23.89 -8.89 -9.17
N LYS A 60 22.71 -9.44 -8.89
CA LYS A 60 21.68 -9.72 -9.91
C LYS A 60 21.21 -8.44 -10.62
N ALA A 61 21.00 -7.35 -9.89
CA ALA A 61 20.68 -6.05 -10.48
C ALA A 61 21.83 -5.53 -11.35
N GLU A 62 23.09 -5.67 -10.92
CA GLU A 62 24.27 -5.29 -11.69
C GLU A 62 24.41 -6.08 -12.99
N GLU A 63 24.16 -7.40 -12.97
CA GLU A 63 24.14 -8.27 -14.15
C GLU A 63 23.07 -7.84 -15.18
N ASN A 64 21.99 -7.20 -14.70
CA ASN A 64 20.95 -6.61 -15.54
C ASN A 64 21.32 -5.22 -16.08
N ALA A 65 22.38 -4.56 -15.58
CA ALA A 65 22.88 -3.29 -16.09
C ALA A 65 23.78 -3.49 -17.32
N LYS A 66 23.21 -4.05 -18.40
CA LYS A 66 23.97 -4.48 -19.60
C LYS A 66 24.29 -3.36 -20.59
N GLY A 67 23.65 -2.20 -20.45
CA GLY A 67 23.80 -1.07 -21.38
C GLY A 67 24.87 -0.05 -20.98
N ARG A 68 24.91 1.04 -21.75
CA ARG A 68 25.59 2.29 -21.40
C ARG A 68 24.56 3.41 -21.51
N GLY A 69 24.66 4.41 -20.65
CA GLY A 69 23.76 5.56 -20.68
C GLY A 69 24.41 6.81 -20.09
N GLY A 70 23.64 7.89 -20.00
CA GLY A 70 24.08 9.17 -19.43
C GLY A 70 23.50 9.47 -18.05
N SER A 71 22.91 8.48 -17.38
CA SER A 71 22.34 8.70 -16.05
C SER A 71 23.44 8.88 -15.03
N ASN A 72 23.27 9.86 -14.14
CA ASN A 72 24.15 10.10 -13.00
C ASN A 72 23.30 10.26 -11.75
N ILE A 73 23.91 10.04 -10.58
CA ILE A 73 23.28 10.35 -9.30
C ILE A 73 23.77 11.72 -8.86
N CYS A 74 22.83 12.56 -8.44
CA CYS A 74 23.18 13.77 -7.72
C CYS A 74 23.56 13.35 -6.30
N GLU A 75 24.81 13.58 -5.93
CA GLU A 75 25.24 13.49 -4.53
C GLU A 75 24.63 14.68 -3.80
N VAL A 76 23.55 14.42 -3.08
CA VAL A 76 22.92 15.38 -2.19
C VAL A 76 23.31 14.98 -0.77
N GLU A 77 23.50 15.96 0.11
CA GLU A 77 23.67 15.70 1.54
C GLU A 77 22.31 15.24 2.10
N VAL A 78 22.04 13.94 2.01
CA VAL A 78 20.80 13.33 2.50
C VAL A 78 21.01 12.89 3.93
N LYS A 79 20.14 13.35 4.84
CA LYS A 79 20.10 12.88 6.22
C LYS A 79 19.29 11.60 6.33
N ASP A 80 19.71 10.71 7.22
CA ASP A 80 18.90 9.57 7.63
C ASP A 80 17.51 10.00 8.07
N GLY A 81 16.51 9.17 7.78
CA GLY A 81 15.12 9.49 8.00
C GLY A 81 14.36 8.35 8.66
N LYS A 82 13.70 8.64 9.79
CA LYS A 82 12.75 7.71 10.39
C LYS A 82 11.40 8.39 10.55
N PHE A 83 10.36 7.83 9.93
CA PHE A 83 9.00 8.36 10.03
C PHE A 83 7.98 7.25 10.31
N VAL A 84 7.41 7.26 11.51
CA VAL A 84 6.33 6.36 11.87
C VAL A 84 5.08 7.19 12.10
N LEU A 85 4.10 7.08 11.20
CA LEU A 85 2.80 7.71 11.42
C LEU A 85 2.05 6.89 12.47
N LYS A 86 1.85 7.50 13.64
CA LYS A 86 1.12 6.90 14.76
C LYS A 86 -0.33 7.41 14.75
N PRO A 87 -1.31 6.60 14.32
CA PRO A 87 -2.71 6.99 14.43
C PRO A 87 -3.11 7.11 15.90
N LYS A 88 -4.18 7.87 16.17
CA LYS A 88 -4.73 7.99 17.54
C LYS A 88 -5.19 6.64 18.11
N ILE A 89 -5.68 5.76 17.25
CA ILE A 89 -6.10 4.39 17.55
C ILE A 89 -5.42 3.51 16.51
N ASP A 90 -4.70 2.48 16.95
CA ASP A 90 -4.15 1.51 16.02
C ASP A 90 -5.30 0.68 15.42
N PRO A 91 -5.46 0.59 14.08
CA PRO A 91 -6.46 -0.29 13.49
C PRO A 91 -6.32 -1.76 13.92
N ALA A 92 -5.15 -2.22 14.36
CA ALA A 92 -4.97 -3.56 14.92
C ALA A 92 -5.69 -3.74 16.27
N ASP A 93 -5.92 -2.66 17.03
CA ASP A 93 -6.60 -2.70 18.32
C ASP A 93 -8.13 -2.64 18.19
N VAL A 94 -8.65 -2.33 16.99
CA VAL A 94 -10.09 -2.29 16.69
C VAL A 94 -10.55 -3.68 16.27
N SER A 95 -11.63 -4.18 16.89
CA SER A 95 -12.17 -5.51 16.58
C SER A 95 -12.76 -5.59 15.17
N LEU A 96 -12.86 -6.80 14.62
CA LEU A 96 -13.50 -7.01 13.31
C LEU A 96 -14.98 -6.63 13.38
N GLU A 97 -15.63 -6.92 14.51
CA GLU A 97 -17.03 -6.64 14.79
C GLU A 97 -17.30 -5.14 14.77
N GLU A 98 -16.48 -4.33 15.42
CA GLU A 98 -16.59 -2.86 15.39
C GLU A 98 -16.40 -2.31 13.98
N LYS A 99 -15.43 -2.84 13.21
CA LYS A 99 -15.20 -2.44 11.81
C LYS A 99 -16.41 -2.76 10.94
N VAL A 100 -16.99 -3.96 11.09
CA VAL A 100 -18.21 -4.37 10.39
C VAL A 100 -19.40 -3.52 10.82
N GLN A 101 -19.54 -3.22 12.11
CA GLN A 101 -20.62 -2.41 12.63
C GLN A 101 -20.57 -0.99 12.03
N LEU A 102 -19.39 -0.38 11.96
CA LEU A 102 -19.18 0.89 11.26
C LEU A 102 -19.64 0.83 9.79
N MET A 103 -19.28 -0.24 9.06
CA MET A 103 -19.73 -0.42 7.68
C MET A 103 -21.26 -0.51 7.57
N ARG A 104 -21.90 -1.26 8.47
CA ARG A 104 -23.36 -1.39 8.51
C ARG A 104 -24.03 -0.05 8.80
N ASP A 105 -23.46 0.75 9.68
CA ASP A 105 -24.01 2.06 10.02
C ASP A 105 -23.88 3.03 8.85
N VAL A 106 -22.79 2.98 8.09
CA VAL A 106 -22.67 3.71 6.82
C VAL A 106 -23.71 3.23 5.80
N GLU A 107 -23.89 1.91 5.63
CA GLU A 107 -24.87 1.35 4.69
C GLU A 107 -26.31 1.79 5.00
N LYS A 108 -26.68 1.85 6.29
CA LYS A 108 -27.99 2.34 6.72
C LYS A 108 -28.27 3.76 6.24
N THR A 109 -27.26 4.63 6.16
CA THR A 109 -27.43 6.01 5.67
C THR A 109 -27.68 6.10 4.17
N LEU A 110 -27.39 5.03 3.41
CA LEU A 110 -27.65 4.94 1.97
C LEU A 110 -29.05 4.42 1.66
N ARG A 111 -29.83 4.00 2.66
CA ARG A 111 -31.14 3.41 2.45
C ARG A 111 -32.13 4.43 1.90
N ASP A 112 -32.71 4.08 0.76
CA ASP A 112 -33.79 4.77 0.10
C ASP A 112 -34.54 3.74 -0.76
N ASP A 113 -35.83 3.94 -1.01
CA ASP A 113 -36.67 2.99 -1.75
C ASP A 113 -36.17 2.76 -3.19
N SER A 114 -35.49 3.74 -3.77
CA SER A 114 -34.89 3.63 -5.10
C SER A 114 -33.59 2.82 -5.11
N ILE A 115 -32.95 2.59 -3.96
CA ILE A 115 -31.63 1.95 -3.86
C ILE A 115 -31.80 0.43 -3.89
N VAL A 116 -31.38 -0.17 -5.02
CA VAL A 116 -31.53 -1.61 -5.27
C VAL A 116 -30.26 -2.41 -4.96
N SER A 117 -29.11 -1.73 -4.82
CA SER A 117 -27.86 -2.38 -4.45
C SER A 117 -26.91 -1.42 -3.74
N THR A 118 -26.19 -1.92 -2.76
CA THR A 118 -25.15 -1.21 -2.01
C THR A 118 -23.93 -2.09 -1.85
N LYS A 119 -22.74 -1.48 -1.92
CA LYS A 119 -21.47 -2.15 -1.66
C LYS A 119 -20.54 -1.22 -0.91
N ILE A 120 -20.08 -1.69 0.24
CA ILE A 120 -19.13 -0.97 1.09
C ILE A 120 -17.89 -1.83 1.24
N VAL A 121 -16.73 -1.25 0.95
CA VAL A 121 -15.43 -1.91 1.09
C VAL A 121 -14.60 -1.13 2.08
N TYR A 122 -14.33 -1.72 3.23
CA TYR A 122 -13.38 -1.21 4.21
C TYR A 122 -11.98 -1.73 3.90
N ILE A 123 -10.97 -0.86 3.98
CA ILE A 123 -9.59 -1.14 3.62
C ILE A 123 -8.66 -0.60 4.70
N GLU A 124 -7.81 -1.47 5.24
CA GLU A 124 -6.62 -1.10 5.99
C GLU A 124 -5.39 -1.53 5.21
N ASN A 125 -4.37 -0.68 5.18
CA ASN A 125 -3.09 -0.95 4.54
C ASN A 125 -1.97 -0.34 5.38
N VAL A 126 -1.23 -1.18 6.10
CA VAL A 126 -0.04 -0.77 6.83
C VAL A 126 1.17 -1.10 5.97
N ARG A 127 1.82 -0.05 5.45
CA ARG A 127 3.04 -0.19 4.64
C ARG A 127 4.25 0.24 5.43
N GLU A 128 5.22 -0.65 5.50
CA GLU A 128 6.57 -0.41 5.99
C GLU A 128 7.53 -0.37 4.80
N LEU A 129 8.37 0.67 4.73
CA LEU A 129 9.49 0.76 3.81
C LEU A 129 10.78 0.90 4.62
N SER A 130 11.78 0.09 4.26
CA SER A 130 13.18 0.38 4.55
C SER A 130 13.91 0.64 3.24
N TYR A 131 14.67 1.72 3.18
CA TYR A 131 15.52 2.12 2.06
C TYR A 131 16.95 2.28 2.56
N ARG A 132 17.91 1.84 1.75
CA ARG A 132 19.33 2.10 1.95
C ARG A 132 20.05 2.21 0.63
N ASP A 133 21.15 2.96 0.58
CA ASP A 133 21.97 3.08 -0.62
C ASP A 133 23.47 3.05 -0.36
N SER A 134 24.24 3.05 -1.45
CA SER A 134 25.69 3.02 -1.44
C SER A 134 26.37 4.25 -0.82
N PHE A 135 25.63 5.32 -0.57
CA PHE A 135 26.15 6.51 0.11
C PHE A 135 25.92 6.46 1.62
N GLY A 136 25.35 5.37 2.13
CA GLY A 136 25.09 5.17 3.55
C GLY A 136 23.80 5.80 4.05
N VAL A 137 22.93 6.28 3.15
CA VAL A 137 21.63 6.83 3.54
C VAL A 137 20.74 5.70 4.03
N GLU A 138 20.13 5.86 5.20
CA GLU A 138 19.11 4.94 5.70
C GLU A 138 17.77 5.66 5.95
N VAL A 139 16.71 5.14 5.34
CA VAL A 139 15.36 5.68 5.51
C VAL A 139 14.39 4.57 5.90
N HIS A 140 13.64 4.78 6.97
CA HIS A 140 12.58 3.90 7.42
C HIS A 140 11.27 4.67 7.56
N TYR A 141 10.18 4.14 7.01
CA TYR A 141 8.87 4.66 7.34
C TYR A 141 7.77 3.60 7.47
N ILE A 142 6.82 3.86 8.36
CA ILE A 142 5.58 3.10 8.51
C ILE A 142 4.41 4.06 8.34
N VAL A 143 3.55 3.77 7.37
CA VAL A 143 2.36 4.58 7.08
C VAL A 143 1.13 3.68 6.98
N PRO A 144 0.31 3.60 8.05
CA PRO A 144 -1.03 3.05 7.97
C PRO A 144 -1.91 3.95 7.10
N ARG A 145 -2.69 3.34 6.22
CA ARG A 145 -3.77 3.96 5.45
C ARG A 145 -5.05 3.20 5.71
N ILE A 146 -6.08 3.92 6.11
CA ILE A 146 -7.39 3.35 6.41
C ILE A 146 -8.41 4.08 5.54
N GLY A 147 -9.40 3.35 5.07
CA GLY A 147 -10.40 3.93 4.21
C GLY A 147 -11.60 3.06 3.97
N MET A 148 -12.55 3.64 3.25
CA MET A 148 -13.77 3.02 2.82
C MET A 148 -14.08 3.44 1.39
N MET A 149 -14.51 2.48 0.57
CA MET A 149 -15.18 2.72 -0.70
C MET A 149 -16.66 2.43 -0.50
N ILE A 150 -17.51 3.35 -0.93
CA ILE A 150 -18.96 3.26 -0.82
C ILE A 150 -19.52 3.32 -2.22
N GLN A 151 -20.34 2.36 -2.58
CA GLN A 151 -21.03 2.28 -3.85
C GLN A 151 -22.52 2.02 -3.62
N ALA A 152 -23.36 2.65 -4.43
CA ALA A 152 -24.79 2.43 -4.42
C ALA A 152 -25.34 2.49 -5.85
N VAL A 153 -26.37 1.69 -6.10
CA VAL A 153 -27.11 1.68 -7.36
C VAL A 153 -28.57 2.00 -7.05
N ALA A 154 -29.07 3.07 -7.65
CA ALA A 154 -30.48 3.42 -7.61
C ALA A 154 -31.16 2.96 -8.91
N LYS A 155 -32.43 2.58 -8.82
CA LYS A 155 -33.27 2.21 -9.95
C LYS A 155 -34.60 2.96 -9.87
N ASP A 156 -34.89 3.70 -10.93
CA ASP A 156 -36.24 4.16 -11.25
C ASP A 156 -36.53 3.76 -12.71
N LYS A 157 -36.70 4.71 -13.63
CA LYS A 157 -36.78 4.43 -15.08
C LYS A 157 -35.44 3.96 -15.66
N THR A 158 -34.33 4.35 -15.05
CA THR A 158 -32.97 3.97 -15.42
C THR A 158 -32.17 3.58 -14.18
N LEU A 159 -31.03 2.91 -14.38
CA LEU A 159 -30.06 2.65 -13.32
C LEU A 159 -29.13 3.85 -13.19
N GLN A 160 -28.90 4.27 -11.94
CA GLN A 160 -27.90 5.29 -11.61
C GLN A 160 -26.89 4.71 -10.63
N PHE A 161 -25.62 5.06 -10.82
CA PHE A 161 -24.51 4.57 -10.02
C PHE A 161 -23.83 5.71 -9.27
N TYR A 162 -23.61 5.50 -7.97
CA TYR A 162 -22.84 6.38 -7.13
C TYR A 162 -21.63 5.64 -6.57
N SER A 163 -20.49 6.33 -6.48
CA SER A 163 -19.27 5.81 -5.86
C SER A 163 -18.50 6.93 -5.17
N LYS A 164 -18.05 6.66 -3.95
CA LYS A 164 -17.17 7.54 -3.18
C LYS A 164 -16.05 6.71 -2.56
N ARG A 165 -14.83 7.23 -2.64
CA ARG A 165 -13.66 6.62 -2.02
C ARG A 165 -13.04 7.59 -1.03
N ILE A 166 -12.88 7.13 0.21
CA ILE A 166 -12.18 7.85 1.26
C ILE A 166 -11.02 6.94 1.68
N LEU A 167 -9.80 7.28 1.30
CA LEU A 167 -8.60 6.57 1.73
C LEU A 167 -7.59 7.62 2.15
N LYS A 168 -7.20 7.61 3.43
CA LYS A 168 -6.28 8.59 3.99
C LYS A 168 -5.17 7.89 4.76
N PRO A 169 -3.97 8.50 4.88
CA PRO A 169 -3.06 8.16 5.96
C PRO A 169 -3.82 8.20 7.29
N ALA A 170 -3.63 7.22 8.16
CA ALA A 170 -4.29 7.18 9.44
C ALA A 170 -3.61 8.20 10.38
N GLY A 171 -4.08 9.44 10.32
CA GLY A 171 -3.57 10.59 11.07
C GLY A 171 -4.60 11.72 11.08
#